data_AF-A0A843H6L8-F1
#
_entry.id   AF-A0A843H6L8-F1
#
_cell.length_a   1.000
_cell.length_b   1.000
_cell.length_c   1.000
_cell.angle_alpha   90.00
_cell.angle_beta   90.00
_cell.angle_gamma   90.00
#
_symmetry.space_group_name_H-M   'P 1'
#
loop_
_entity.id
_entity.type
_entity.pdbx_description
1 polymer ?
#
loop_
_entity_poly.entity_id
_entity_poly.type
_entity_poly.pdbx_seq_one_letter_code
_entity_poly.pdbx_strand_id
1 'polypeptide(L)'
;DTDTDTEDIINNISLIKKKKAAKPLTELSKQIENYSNNVELQQALKDFLKMRKAIKSPLTDRALELCLNKLNKYAADDETKIAIINQSIVNSWKGLFPLKEEQSNTEPVDDIEKYKSVINKFLY
;
A
#
# COMPACT_ATOMS: atom_id res chain seq x y z
N ASP A 1 9.41 -4.63 -56.81
CA ASP A 1 10.63 -4.23 -56.09
C ASP A 1 10.39 -3.04 -55.17
N THR A 2 9.53 -3.22 -54.17
CA THR A 2 9.59 -2.55 -52.87
C THR A 2 9.11 -3.63 -51.90
N ASP A 3 9.85 -3.99 -50.86
CA ASP A 3 9.49 -3.53 -49.51
C ASP A 3 10.42 -4.15 -48.46
N THR A 4 11.73 -4.21 -48.73
CA THR A 4 12.72 -4.54 -47.68
C THR A 4 12.89 -3.38 -46.69
N ASP A 5 12.47 -2.16 -47.05
CA ASP A 5 12.61 -0.98 -46.20
C ASP A 5 11.49 -0.86 -45.15
N THR A 6 10.32 -1.46 -45.39
CA THR A 6 9.16 -1.31 -44.48
C THR A 6 9.24 -2.25 -43.27
N GLU A 7 9.77 -3.45 -43.41
CA GLU A 7 9.99 -4.39 -42.28
C GLU A 7 11.01 -3.86 -41.26
N ASP A 8 12.10 -3.26 -41.73
CA ASP A 8 13.13 -2.65 -40.87
C ASP A 8 12.60 -1.41 -40.13
N ILE A 9 11.74 -0.61 -40.77
CA ILE A 9 11.06 0.53 -40.13
C ILE A 9 10.10 0.04 -39.04
N ILE A 10 9.33 -1.02 -39.28
CA ILE A 10 8.40 -1.58 -38.29
C ILE A 10 9.15 -2.14 -37.09
N ASN A 11 10.25 -2.86 -37.31
CA ASN A 11 11.10 -3.35 -36.22
C ASN A 11 11.71 -2.20 -35.40
N ASN A 12 12.20 -1.14 -36.06
CA ASN A 12 12.72 0.04 -35.36
C ASN A 12 11.63 0.76 -34.55
N ILE A 13 10.41 0.91 -35.08
CA ILE A 13 9.27 1.48 -34.34
C ILE A 13 8.90 0.62 -33.12
N SER A 14 8.96 -0.71 -33.24
CA SER A 14 8.72 -1.63 -32.13
C SER A 14 9.78 -1.52 -31.02
N LEU A 15 11.04 -1.31 -31.40
CA LEU A 15 12.17 -1.11 -30.48
C LEU A 15 12.11 0.28 -29.81
N ILE A 16 11.67 1.31 -30.52
CA ILE A 16 11.49 2.67 -30.00
C ILE A 16 10.32 2.71 -28.99
N LYS A 17 9.22 1.99 -29.21
CA LYS A 17 8.10 1.88 -28.23
C LYS A 17 8.46 1.10 -26.96
N LYS A 18 9.48 0.22 -27.00
CA LYS A 18 9.98 -0.54 -25.84
C LYS A 18 11.04 0.18 -25.00
N LYS A 19 11.47 1.39 -25.38
CA LYS A 19 12.34 2.26 -24.57
C LYS A 19 11.53 3.24 -23.70
N LYS A 20 10.56 2.76 -22.92
CA LYS A 20 10.11 3.52 -21.74
C LYS A 20 11.15 3.35 -20.65
N ALA A 21 12.20 4.14 -20.79
CA ALA A 21 13.17 4.58 -19.79
C ALA A 21 13.22 3.71 -18.54
N ALA A 22 14.28 2.89 -18.42
CA ALA A 22 14.87 2.62 -17.13
C ALA A 22 15.15 3.99 -16.49
N LYS A 23 14.18 4.50 -15.72
CA LYS A 23 14.36 5.70 -14.92
C LYS A 23 15.59 5.43 -14.05
N PRO A 24 16.51 6.41 -13.91
CA PRO A 24 17.60 6.27 -12.96
C PRO A 24 17.01 5.78 -11.64
N LEU A 25 17.61 4.73 -11.07
CA LEU A 25 17.17 4.12 -9.83
C LEU A 25 17.19 5.24 -8.77
N THR A 26 16.03 5.87 -8.58
CA THR A 26 15.87 6.98 -7.64
C THR A 26 16.21 6.48 -6.24
N GLU A 27 16.73 7.35 -5.37
CA GLU A 27 17.03 6.98 -3.98
C GLU A 27 15.83 6.30 -3.29
N LEU A 28 14.60 6.75 -3.60
CA LEU A 28 13.34 6.08 -3.23
C LEU A 28 13.27 4.58 -3.60
N SER A 29 13.76 4.20 -4.78
CA SER A 29 13.75 2.80 -5.24
C SER A 29 14.70 1.94 -4.41
N LYS A 30 15.90 2.45 -4.11
CA LYS A 30 16.86 1.78 -3.23
C LYS A 30 16.30 1.64 -1.81
N GLN A 31 15.64 2.68 -1.29
CA GLN A 31 14.99 2.63 0.03
C GLN A 31 13.91 1.54 0.08
N ILE A 32 13.12 1.36 -0.99
CA ILE A 32 12.10 0.31 -1.07
C ILE A 32 12.75 -1.09 -1.11
N GLU A 33 13.79 -1.26 -1.94
CA GLU A 33 14.49 -2.53 -2.09
C GLU A 33 15.21 -2.95 -0.79
N ASN A 34 15.78 -2.00 -0.05
CA ASN A 34 16.42 -2.25 1.24
C ASN A 34 15.42 -2.53 2.37
N TYR A 35 14.16 -2.10 2.23
CA TYR A 35 13.17 -2.20 3.30
C TYR A 35 12.59 -3.62 3.46
N SER A 36 12.36 -4.33 2.36
CA SER A 36 11.81 -5.69 2.40
C SER A 36 12.20 -6.49 1.17
N ASN A 37 12.37 -7.80 1.33
CA ASN A 37 12.56 -8.75 0.22
C ASN A 37 11.23 -9.20 -0.40
N ASN A 38 10.09 -8.84 0.19
CA ASN A 38 8.77 -9.19 -0.33
C ASN A 38 8.44 -8.34 -1.56
N VAL A 39 8.37 -9.00 -2.71
CA VAL A 39 8.12 -8.37 -4.02
C VAL A 39 6.77 -7.65 -4.06
N GLU A 40 5.75 -8.19 -3.41
CA GLU A 40 4.41 -7.61 -3.37
C GLU A 40 4.39 -6.32 -2.54
N LEU A 41 5.03 -6.34 -1.36
CA LEU A 41 5.17 -5.15 -0.53
C LEU A 41 5.97 -4.05 -1.22
N GLN A 42 7.07 -4.40 -1.90
CA GLN A 42 7.82 -3.45 -2.71
C GLN A 42 6.96 -2.85 -3.83
N GLN A 43 6.15 -3.67 -4.49
CA GLN A 43 5.29 -3.24 -5.58
C GLN A 43 4.20 -2.29 -5.07
N ALA A 44 3.56 -2.60 -3.94
CA ALA A 44 2.59 -1.74 -3.28
C ALA A 44 3.19 -0.35 -2.95
N LEU A 45 4.42 -0.30 -2.41
CA LEU A 45 5.13 0.96 -2.16
C LEU A 45 5.42 1.74 -3.46
N LYS A 46 5.82 1.05 -4.52
CA LYS A 46 6.05 1.67 -5.84
C LYS A 46 4.75 2.27 -6.39
N ASP A 47 3.61 1.59 -6.23
CA ASP A 47 2.31 2.07 -6.68
C ASP A 47 1.79 3.23 -5.83
N PHE A 48 2.06 3.22 -4.52
CA PHE A 48 1.81 4.38 -3.65
C PHE A 48 2.58 5.62 -4.10
N LEU A 49 3.86 5.47 -4.50
CA LEU A 49 4.64 6.58 -5.07
C LEU A 49 4.05 7.09 -6.41
N LYS A 50 3.54 6.19 -7.26
CA LYS A 50 2.86 6.58 -8.51
C LYS A 50 1.58 7.37 -8.21
N MET A 51 0.76 6.91 -7.27
CA MET A 51 -0.45 7.61 -6.83
C MET A 51 -0.12 9.00 -6.26
N ARG A 52 0.87 9.11 -5.36
CA ARG A 52 1.33 10.39 -4.78
C ARG A 52 1.72 11.41 -5.87
N LYS A 53 2.39 10.94 -6.93
CA LYS A 53 2.71 11.78 -8.10
C LYS A 53 1.46 12.20 -8.87
N ALA A 54 0.49 11.32 -9.03
CA ALA A 54 -0.78 11.62 -9.72
C ALA A 54 -1.59 12.71 -9.00
N ILE A 55 -1.65 12.69 -7.66
CA ILE A 55 -2.29 13.74 -6.85
C ILE A 55 -1.41 14.98 -6.63
N LYS A 56 -0.39 15.18 -7.48
CA LYS A 56 0.55 16.32 -7.47
C LYS A 56 1.26 16.54 -6.13
N SER A 57 1.44 15.47 -5.36
CA SER A 57 2.09 15.49 -4.05
C SER A 57 3.19 14.42 -4.01
N PRO A 58 4.30 14.57 -4.75
CA PRO A 58 5.37 13.57 -4.76
C PRO A 58 5.98 13.37 -3.36
N LEU A 59 6.37 12.14 -3.03
CA LEU A 59 7.08 11.81 -1.80
C LEU A 59 8.56 12.18 -1.94
N THR A 60 9.16 12.74 -0.88
CA THR A 60 10.61 12.94 -0.75
C THR A 60 11.24 11.73 -0.06
N ASP A 61 12.56 11.58 -0.12
CA ASP A 61 13.28 10.44 0.48
C ASP A 61 13.05 10.34 1.99
N ARG A 62 13.11 11.48 2.70
CA ARG A 62 12.80 11.56 4.14
C ARG A 62 11.34 11.24 4.45
N ALA A 63 10.41 11.63 3.57
CA ALA A 63 9.00 11.30 3.75
C ALA A 63 8.73 9.80 3.56
N LEU A 64 9.46 9.13 2.64
CA LEU A 64 9.39 7.68 2.48
C LEU A 64 9.87 6.98 3.75
N GLU A 65 11.02 7.36 4.28
CA GLU A 65 11.55 6.80 5.54
C GLU A 65 10.53 6.92 6.70
N LEU A 66 9.89 8.08 6.85
CA LEU A 66 8.84 8.27 7.85
C LEU A 66 7.61 7.39 7.60
N CYS A 67 7.23 7.18 6.34
CA CYS A 67 6.14 6.26 5.96
C CYS A 67 6.49 4.81 6.33
N LEU A 68 7.71 4.35 6.05
CA LEU A 68 8.17 3.00 6.39
C LEU A 68 8.20 2.78 7.92
N ASN A 69 8.67 3.78 8.67
CA ASN A 69 8.64 3.75 10.13
C ASN A 69 7.21 3.70 10.69
N LYS A 70 6.23 4.33 10.03
CA LYS A 70 4.81 4.21 10.39
C LYS A 70 4.26 2.82 10.09
N LEU A 71 4.61 2.22 8.95
CA LEU A 71 4.20 0.86 8.62
C LEU A 71 4.66 -0.14 9.68
N ASN A 72 5.92 -0.05 10.11
CA ASN A 72 6.46 -0.90 11.18
C ASN A 72 5.73 -0.73 12.52
N LYS A 73 5.10 0.43 12.75
CA LYS A 73 4.28 0.68 13.96
C LYS A 73 2.87 0.11 13.85
N TYR A 74 2.34 0.02 12.64
CA TYR A 74 0.97 -0.45 12.40
C TYR A 74 0.88 -1.95 12.19
N ALA A 75 1.94 -2.59 11.71
CA ALA A 75 1.94 -4.01 11.41
C ALA A 75 3.35 -4.62 11.46
N ALA A 76 3.42 -5.86 11.95
CA ALA A 76 4.65 -6.65 11.94
C ALA A 76 4.78 -7.48 10.65
N ASP A 77 3.66 -8.04 10.18
CA ASP A 77 3.54 -8.86 8.98
C ASP A 77 3.45 -8.00 7.71
N ASP A 78 3.88 -8.59 6.59
CA ASP A 78 3.91 -7.88 5.31
C ASP A 78 2.52 -7.75 4.67
N GLU A 79 1.62 -8.71 4.91
CA GLU A 79 0.25 -8.71 4.38
C GLU A 79 -0.55 -7.51 4.91
N THR A 80 -0.51 -7.25 6.21
CA THR A 80 -1.19 -6.11 6.83
C THR A 80 -0.56 -4.79 6.39
N LYS A 81 0.77 -4.73 6.21
CA LYS A 81 1.43 -3.53 5.63
C LYS A 81 0.92 -3.26 4.21
N ILE A 82 0.80 -4.29 3.37
CA ILE A 82 0.25 -4.19 2.02
C ILE A 82 -1.19 -3.67 2.07
N ALA A 83 -2.02 -4.22 2.95
CA ALA A 83 -3.41 -3.78 3.11
C ALA A 83 -3.51 -2.29 3.50
N ILE A 84 -2.67 -1.82 4.43
CA ILE A 84 -2.59 -0.40 4.81
C ILE A 84 -2.20 0.48 3.62
N ILE A 85 -1.19 0.08 2.84
CA ILE A 85 -0.76 0.83 1.66
C ILE A 85 -1.89 0.90 0.63
N ASN A 86 -2.53 -0.23 0.36
CA ASN A 86 -3.63 -0.34 -0.59
C ASN A 86 -4.82 0.54 -0.19
N GLN A 87 -5.15 0.59 1.11
CA GLN A 87 -6.17 1.50 1.62
C GLN A 87 -5.84 2.95 1.27
N SER A 88 -4.61 3.39 1.48
CA SER A 88 -4.20 4.76 1.13
C SER A 88 -4.20 5.02 -0.38
N ILE A 89 -3.87 4.02 -1.20
CA ILE A 89 -3.93 4.14 -2.66
C ILE A 89 -5.36 4.35 -3.13
N VAL A 90 -6.29 3.48 -2.73
CA VAL A 90 -7.71 3.54 -3.14
C VAL A 90 -8.34 4.87 -2.73
N ASN A 91 -8.00 5.37 -1.55
CA ASN A 91 -8.52 6.64 -1.03
C ASN A 91 -7.72 7.87 -1.46
N SER A 92 -6.64 7.70 -2.23
CA SER A 92 -5.74 8.80 -2.63
C SER A 92 -5.19 9.62 -1.46
N TRP A 93 -4.92 8.96 -0.33
CA TRP A 93 -4.41 9.60 0.87
C TRP A 93 -2.92 9.91 0.78
N LYS A 94 -2.52 11.07 1.34
CA LYS A 94 -1.10 11.48 1.38
C LYS A 94 -0.27 10.71 2.40
N GLY A 95 -0.92 10.08 3.38
CA GLY A 95 -0.30 9.34 4.47
C GLY A 95 -0.81 7.91 4.58
N LEU A 96 -0.22 7.15 5.51
CA LEU A 96 -0.62 5.80 5.88
C LEU A 96 -1.32 5.84 7.23
N PHE A 97 -2.37 5.04 7.37
CA PHE A 97 -3.22 4.98 8.56
C PHE A 97 -3.45 3.52 8.94
N PRO A 98 -3.60 3.20 10.23
CA PRO A 98 -3.87 1.82 10.64
C PRO A 98 -5.19 1.34 10.04
N LEU A 99 -5.27 0.03 9.77
CA LEU A 99 -6.54 -0.58 9.40
C LEU A 99 -7.54 -0.34 10.51
N LYS A 100 -8.79 -0.08 10.13
CA LYS A 100 -9.87 -0.13 11.12
C LYS A 100 -9.95 -1.57 11.57
N GLU A 101 -9.60 -1.83 12.81
CA GLU A 101 -10.08 -3.02 13.49
C GLU A 101 -11.60 -2.96 13.31
N GLU A 102 -12.16 -3.93 12.60
CA GLU A 102 -13.58 -4.21 12.75
C GLU A 102 -13.72 -4.50 14.23
N GLN A 103 -14.18 -3.50 14.99
CA GLN A 103 -14.74 -3.73 16.29
C GLN A 103 -15.88 -4.69 16.02
N SER A 104 -15.60 -5.99 16.12
CA SER A 104 -16.62 -6.90 16.55
C SER A 104 -17.11 -6.26 17.83
N ASN A 105 -18.30 -5.66 17.78
CA ASN A 105 -19.09 -5.30 18.94
C ASN A 105 -19.48 -6.58 19.69
N THR A 106 -18.53 -7.45 19.96
CA THR A 106 -18.51 -8.27 21.15
C THR A 106 -18.15 -7.29 22.26
N GLU A 107 -19.16 -6.54 22.70
CA GLU A 107 -19.26 -6.14 24.10
C GLU A 107 -18.71 -7.30 24.94
N PRO A 108 -17.79 -7.07 25.90
CA PRO A 108 -17.33 -8.14 26.76
C PRO A 108 -18.58 -8.80 27.37
N VAL A 109 -18.74 -10.11 27.15
CA VAL A 109 -19.78 -10.93 27.79
C VAL A 109 -19.38 -11.15 29.25
N ASP A 110 -18.99 -10.09 29.92
CA ASP A 110 -18.55 -10.05 31.31
C ASP A 110 -19.63 -9.32 32.08
N ASP A 111 -20.77 -10.01 32.29
CA ASP A 111 -21.61 -9.89 33.50
C ASP A 111 -23.04 -10.49 33.34
N ILE A 112 -23.17 -11.71 32.80
CA ILE A 112 -24.47 -12.44 32.86
C ILE A 112 -24.94 -12.55 34.32
N GLU A 113 -24.03 -12.67 35.30
CA GLU A 113 -24.36 -12.71 36.73
C GLU A 113 -24.92 -11.39 37.29
N LYS A 114 -24.43 -10.24 36.84
CA LYS A 114 -25.00 -8.93 37.22
C LYS A 114 -26.43 -8.80 36.72
N TYR A 115 -26.70 -9.19 35.47
CA TYR A 115 -28.05 -9.15 34.91
C TYR A 115 -28.99 -10.17 35.56
N LYS A 116 -28.50 -11.37 35.92
CA LYS A 116 -29.27 -12.35 36.70
C LYS A 116 -29.67 -11.81 38.09
N SER A 117 -28.77 -11.12 38.78
CA SER A 117 -29.05 -10.50 40.08
C SER A 117 -30.12 -9.40 39.98
N VAL A 118 -30.02 -8.54 38.96
CA VAL A 118 -31.01 -7.48 38.72
C VAL A 118 -32.37 -8.07 38.37
N ILE A 119 -32.43 -9.09 37.50
CA ILE A 119 -33.70 -9.72 37.11
C ILE A 119 -34.37 -10.40 38.32
N ASN A 120 -33.61 -11.11 39.15
CA ASN A 120 -34.15 -11.74 40.36
C ASN A 120 -34.66 -10.72 41.39
N LYS A 121 -34.15 -9.49 41.38
CA LYS A 121 -34.63 -8.39 42.25
C LYS A 121 -36.00 -7.85 41.82
N PHE A 122 -36.42 -8.07 40.57
CA PHE A 122 -37.70 -7.60 40.04
C PHE A 122 -38.77 -8.70 39.94
N LEU A 123 -38.44 -9.96 40.27
CA LEU A 123 -39.34 -11.12 40.18
C LEU A 123 -39.94 -11.57 41.51
N TYR A 124 -39.77 -10.80 42.59
CA TYR A 124 -40.43 -10.99 43.88
C TYR A 124 -41.02 -9.69 44.41
#